data_AF-A0A4U0WS21-F1
#
_entry.id   AF-A0A4U0WS21-F1
#
_cell.length_a   1.000
_cell.length_b   1.000
_cell.length_c   1.000
_cell.angle_alpha   90.00
_cell.angle_beta   90.00
_cell.angle_gamma   90.00
#
_symmetry.space_group_name_H-M   'P 1'
#
loop_
_entity.id
_entity.type
_entity.pdbx_description
1 polymer ?
#
loop_
_entity_poly.entity_id
_entity_poly.type
_entity_poly.pdbx_seq_one_letter_code
_entity_poly.pdbx_strand_id
1 'polypeptide(L)'
;MSNAGSSSAASTASPDDDWSSVTDPSERRKIQNRIAQRKFREKERSLKEESERNAENARKASGAYRTPEPGDLDVSEPSGLPWGGVSLRHVVAAGKAKEQSSRETSFYAAASKTGGSSRLGLHLIDQYARGSPAWTYWRRGSFQFAATPATMASIHR
;
A
#
# COMPACT_ATOMS: atom_id res chain seq x y z
N MET A 1 -38.74 8.24 15.18
CA MET A 1 -37.27 8.08 15.19
C MET A 1 -36.74 8.79 13.95
N SER A 2 -36.27 10.01 14.11
CA SER A 2 -35.81 10.88 13.02
C SER A 2 -34.50 10.38 12.46
N ASN A 3 -34.53 9.97 11.18
CA ASN A 3 -33.39 9.51 10.42
C ASN A 3 -32.46 10.71 10.17
N ALA A 4 -31.34 10.79 10.89
CA ALA A 4 -30.30 11.77 10.64
C ALA A 4 -29.65 11.42 9.31
N GLY A 5 -30.14 12.07 8.25
CA GLY A 5 -29.52 12.05 6.94
C GLY A 5 -28.05 12.42 7.05
N SER A 6 -27.22 11.64 6.37
CA SER A 6 -25.82 11.93 6.08
C SER A 6 -25.72 13.23 5.26
N SER A 7 -25.95 14.36 5.91
CA SER A 7 -25.74 15.68 5.37
C SER A 7 -24.25 15.96 5.41
N SER A 8 -23.64 15.91 4.23
CA SER A 8 -22.52 16.75 3.82
C SER A 8 -21.31 16.78 4.76
N ALA A 9 -20.20 16.21 4.29
CA ALA A 9 -18.85 16.66 4.61
C ALA A 9 -18.64 18.12 4.16
N ALA A 10 -19.45 19.03 4.69
CA ALA A 10 -19.41 20.44 4.44
C ALA A 10 -18.18 21.00 5.17
N SER A 11 -17.19 21.31 4.33
CA SER A 11 -16.39 22.54 4.43
C SER A 11 -15.64 22.77 5.74
N THR A 12 -14.51 22.10 5.90
CA THR A 12 -13.29 22.74 6.44
C THR A 12 -12.39 23.29 5.32
N ALA A 13 -12.89 23.36 4.09
CA ALA A 13 -12.27 24.17 3.05
C ALA A 13 -12.53 25.63 3.43
N SER A 14 -11.47 26.35 3.80
CA SER A 14 -11.56 27.80 3.93
C SER A 14 -12.05 28.36 2.59
N PRO A 15 -12.87 29.42 2.58
CA PRO A 15 -13.31 30.06 1.34
C PRO A 15 -12.13 30.46 0.42
N ASP A 16 -10.93 30.60 0.98
CA ASP A 16 -9.67 30.86 0.26
C ASP A 16 -9.08 29.67 -0.52
N ASP A 17 -9.68 28.47 -0.42
CA ASP A 17 -9.22 27.23 -1.08
C ASP A 17 -9.99 26.91 -2.37
N ASP A 18 -11.06 27.64 -2.68
CA ASP A 18 -11.84 27.44 -3.90
C ASP A 18 -11.18 28.12 -5.10
N TRP A 19 -10.22 27.42 -5.71
CA TRP A 19 -9.51 27.88 -6.91
C TRP A 19 -10.35 27.81 -8.20
N SER A 20 -11.51 27.16 -8.17
CA SER A 20 -12.37 26.95 -9.35
C SER A 20 -13.16 28.21 -9.75
N SER A 21 -13.39 29.13 -8.81
CA SER A 21 -14.11 30.39 -9.02
C SER A 21 -13.19 31.58 -9.33
N VAL A 22 -11.87 31.40 -9.30
CA VAL A 22 -10.88 32.46 -9.52
C VAL A 22 -10.63 32.68 -11.02
N THR A 23 -10.89 33.90 -11.49
CA THR A 23 -10.75 34.30 -12.90
C THR A 23 -9.29 34.56 -13.30
N ASP A 24 -8.45 35.08 -12.40
CA ASP A 24 -7.03 35.33 -12.68
C ASP A 24 -6.17 34.04 -12.59
N PRO A 25 -5.40 33.69 -13.63
CA PRO A 25 -4.51 32.52 -13.61
C PRO A 25 -3.42 32.57 -12.52
N SER A 26 -2.90 33.75 -12.19
CA SER A 26 -1.79 33.87 -11.23
C SER A 26 -2.27 33.63 -9.79
N GLU A 27 -3.42 34.20 -9.42
CA GLU A 27 -4.09 33.94 -8.16
C GLU A 27 -4.50 32.47 -8.00
N ARG A 28 -5.08 31.87 -9.06
CA ARG A 28 -5.41 30.44 -9.08
C ARG A 28 -4.18 29.58 -8.79
N ARG A 29 -3.02 29.91 -9.38
CA ARG A 29 -1.77 29.17 -9.17
C ARG A 29 -1.27 29.26 -7.72
N LYS A 30 -1.41 30.42 -7.07
CA LYS A 30 -1.06 30.61 -5.65
C LYS A 30 -1.92 29.72 -4.75
N ILE A 31 -3.22 29.67 -5.00
CA ILE A 31 -4.16 28.82 -4.23
C ILE A 31 -3.83 27.34 -4.42
N GLN A 32 -3.58 26.90 -5.65
CA GLN A 32 -3.16 25.52 -5.93
C GLN A 32 -1.90 25.13 -5.16
N ASN A 33 -0.85 25.98 -5.19
CA ASN A 33 0.39 25.71 -4.47
C ASN A 33 0.16 25.64 -2.96
N ARG A 34 -0.68 26.52 -2.40
CA ARG A 34 -1.04 26.50 -0.98
C ARG A 34 -1.68 25.17 -0.59
N ILE A 35 -2.67 24.70 -1.37
CA ILE A 35 -3.37 23.44 -1.11
C ILE A 35 -2.44 22.25 -1.28
N ALA A 36 -1.62 22.24 -2.34
CA ALA A 36 -0.64 21.19 -2.58
C ALA A 36 0.35 21.09 -1.42
N GLN A 37 0.85 22.22 -0.93
CA GLN A 37 1.77 22.25 0.21
C GLN A 37 1.11 21.76 1.51
N ARG A 38 -0.15 22.14 1.76
CA ARG A 38 -0.92 21.64 2.91
C ARG A 38 -1.08 20.13 2.84
N LYS A 39 -1.54 19.60 1.71
CA LYS A 39 -1.70 18.15 1.48
C LYS A 39 -0.38 17.40 1.59
N PHE A 40 0.71 17.97 1.09
CA PHE A 40 2.04 17.39 1.22
C PHE A 40 2.44 17.23 2.69
N ARG A 41 2.34 18.30 3.48
CA ARG A 41 2.66 18.28 4.93
C ARG A 41 1.71 17.38 5.73
N GLU A 42 0.44 17.33 5.36
CA GLU A 42 -0.53 16.39 5.96
C GLU A 42 -0.16 14.95 5.64
N LYS A 43 0.21 14.66 4.39
CA LYS A 43 0.64 13.32 3.98
C LYS A 43 1.91 12.90 4.69
N GLU A 44 2.89 13.79 4.85
CA GLU A 44 4.12 13.49 5.60
C GLU A 44 3.83 13.16 7.07
N ARG A 45 2.96 13.94 7.72
CA ARG A 45 2.54 13.66 9.11
C ARG A 45 1.76 12.35 9.23
N SER A 46 0.81 12.12 8.31
CA SER A 46 0.00 10.91 8.28
C SER A 46 0.85 9.66 8.02
N LEU A 47 1.82 9.73 7.10
CA LEU A 47 2.75 8.63 6.82
C LEU A 47 3.58 8.27 8.06
N LYS A 48 4.04 9.29 8.80
CA LYS A 48 4.76 9.06 10.05
C LYS A 48 3.89 8.32 11.08
N GLU A 49 2.67 8.80 11.31
CA GLU A 49 1.72 8.17 12.22
C GLU A 49 1.34 6.75 11.77
N GLU A 50 1.12 6.54 10.47
CA GLU A 50 0.82 5.23 9.90
C GLU A 50 1.99 4.26 10.07
N SER A 51 3.23 4.72 9.92
CA SER A 51 4.42 3.91 10.18
C SER A 51 4.51 3.49 11.65
N GLU A 52 4.21 4.40 12.57
CA GLU A 52 4.20 4.14 14.02
C GLU A 52 3.09 3.13 14.37
N ARG A 53 1.87 3.35 13.86
CA ARG A 53 0.72 2.46 14.04
C ARG A 53 1.00 1.06 13.47
N ASN A 54 1.61 0.97 12.30
CA ASN A 54 1.96 -0.32 11.69
C ASN A 54 3.07 -1.03 12.47
N ALA A 55 4.06 -0.32 13.00
CA ALA A 55 5.10 -0.90 13.85
C ALA A 55 4.52 -1.41 15.18
N GLU A 56 3.63 -0.65 15.81
CA GLU A 56 2.91 -1.10 17.00
C GLU A 56 2.01 -2.30 16.71
N ASN A 57 1.28 -2.26 15.59
CA ASN A 57 0.44 -3.37 15.18
C ASN A 57 1.28 -4.61 14.90
N ALA A 58 2.42 -4.50 14.21
CA ALA A 58 3.33 -5.63 13.99
C ALA A 58 3.84 -6.23 15.31
N ARG A 59 4.19 -5.39 16.29
CA ARG A 59 4.57 -5.84 17.65
C ARG A 59 3.43 -6.62 18.31
N LYS A 60 2.22 -6.08 18.30
CA LYS A 60 1.02 -6.68 18.93
C LYS A 60 0.51 -7.92 18.16
N ALA A 61 0.61 -7.92 16.84
CA ALA A 61 0.09 -8.96 15.94
C ALA A 61 0.92 -10.25 15.96
N SER A 62 2.16 -10.20 16.44
CA SER A 62 3.05 -11.38 16.51
C SER A 62 2.46 -12.57 17.29
N GLY A 63 1.52 -12.31 18.21
CA GLY A 63 0.78 -13.36 18.94
C GLY A 63 -0.74 -13.34 18.77
N ALA A 64 -1.34 -12.26 18.24
CA ALA A 64 -2.79 -12.05 18.30
C ALA A 64 -3.61 -12.98 17.38
N TYR A 65 -3.01 -13.46 16.27
CA TYR A 65 -3.65 -14.39 15.33
C TYR A 65 -3.01 -15.78 15.34
N ARG A 66 -2.15 -16.07 16.31
CA ARG A 66 -1.52 -17.39 16.41
C ARG A 66 -2.51 -18.39 16.99
N THR A 67 -2.82 -19.44 16.24
CA THR A 67 -3.54 -20.60 16.78
C THR A 67 -2.78 -21.16 17.98
N PRO A 68 -3.38 -21.25 19.18
CA PRO A 68 -2.69 -21.72 20.38
C PRO A 68 -2.13 -23.12 20.15
N GLU A 69 -0.95 -23.42 20.69
CA GLU A 69 -0.45 -24.78 20.64
C GLU A 69 -1.22 -25.65 21.65
N PRO A 70 -1.37 -26.96 21.39
CA PRO A 70 -2.04 -27.85 22.34
C PRO A 70 -1.32 -27.96 23.71
N GLY A 71 -0.10 -27.41 23.84
CA GLY A 71 0.61 -27.28 25.12
C GLY A 71 0.33 -25.98 25.87
N ASP A 72 -0.20 -24.95 25.20
CA ASP A 72 -0.53 -23.65 25.80
C ASP A 72 -1.92 -23.66 26.45
N LEU A 73 -2.73 -24.67 26.13
CA LEU A 73 -4.08 -24.84 26.65
C LEU A 73 -4.04 -25.64 27.96
N ASP A 74 -4.64 -25.07 29.01
CA ASP A 74 -4.77 -25.72 30.31
C ASP A 74 -5.46 -27.09 30.18
N VAL A 75 -4.91 -28.07 30.91
CA VAL A 75 -5.38 -29.46 30.95
C VAL A 75 -6.58 -29.59 31.88
N SER A 76 -7.01 -28.51 32.55
CA SER A 76 -8.22 -28.50 33.35
C SER A 76 -9.40 -28.99 32.52
N GLU A 77 -9.72 -30.27 32.70
CA GLU A 77 -10.96 -30.86 32.24
C GLU A 77 -12.07 -29.97 32.84
N PRO A 78 -13.05 -29.50 32.05
CA PRO A 78 -14.23 -28.86 32.59
C PRO A 78 -15.03 -29.89 33.40
N SER A 79 -14.51 -30.19 34.60
CA SER A 79 -14.96 -31.23 35.51
C SER A 79 -16.09 -30.64 36.34
N GLY A 80 -17.29 -31.10 36.03
CA GLY A 80 -18.53 -30.59 36.60
C GLY A 80 -19.77 -31.16 35.90
N LEU A 81 -19.60 -31.71 34.70
CA LEU A 81 -20.63 -32.40 33.95
C LEU A 81 -20.46 -33.92 34.13
N PRO A 82 -21.51 -34.68 34.51
CA PRO A 82 -21.40 -36.10 34.81
C PRO A 82 -21.05 -36.99 33.61
N TRP A 83 -21.01 -36.40 32.41
CA TRP A 83 -20.70 -37.04 31.13
C TRP A 83 -19.33 -36.61 30.56
N GLY A 84 -18.59 -35.77 31.29
CA GLY A 84 -17.35 -35.15 30.80
C GLY A 84 -17.62 -34.02 29.79
N GLY A 85 -16.75 -33.03 29.73
CA GLY A 85 -16.83 -31.94 28.76
C GLY A 85 -15.86 -32.10 27.60
N VAL A 86 -16.10 -31.37 26.50
CA VAL A 86 -15.24 -31.42 25.31
C VAL A 86 -13.87 -30.81 25.63
N SER A 87 -12.79 -31.56 25.40
CA SER A 87 -11.43 -31.08 25.62
C SER A 87 -10.92 -30.27 24.43
N LEU A 88 -10.80 -28.95 24.63
CA LEU A 88 -10.32 -28.03 23.60
C LEU A 88 -8.90 -28.39 23.13
N ARG A 89 -8.05 -28.91 24.03
CA ARG A 89 -6.72 -29.43 23.71
C ARG A 89 -6.75 -30.54 22.65
N HIS A 90 -7.68 -31.49 22.77
CA HIS A 90 -7.81 -32.59 21.82
C HIS A 90 -8.32 -32.09 20.47
N VAL A 91 -9.30 -31.19 20.48
CA VAL A 91 -9.85 -30.56 19.27
C VAL A 91 -8.76 -29.80 18.50
N VAL A 92 -7.93 -29.02 19.21
CA VAL A 92 -6.83 -28.25 18.58
C VAL A 92 -5.71 -29.17 18.09
N ALA A 93 -5.32 -30.19 18.86
CA ALA A 93 -4.31 -31.17 18.44
C ALA A 93 -4.73 -31.94 17.18
N ALA A 94 -6.00 -32.41 17.15
CA ALA A 94 -6.56 -33.09 15.99
C ALA A 94 -6.65 -32.18 14.76
N GLY A 95 -7.04 -30.91 14.96
CA GLY A 95 -7.08 -29.90 13.90
C GLY A 95 -5.71 -29.66 13.27
N LYS A 96 -4.66 -29.49 14.09
CA LYS A 96 -3.28 -29.29 13.64
C LYS A 96 -2.74 -30.49 12.86
N ALA A 97 -2.98 -31.72 13.33
CA ALA A 97 -2.56 -32.94 12.62
C ALA A 97 -3.20 -33.05 11.22
N LYS A 98 -4.48 -32.65 11.10
CA LYS A 98 -5.18 -32.61 9.81
C LYS A 98 -4.70 -31.47 8.90
N GLU A 99 -4.36 -30.31 9.48
CA GLU A 99 -3.81 -29.18 8.74
C GLU A 99 -2.42 -29.49 8.18
N GLN A 100 -1.55 -30.14 8.96
CA GLN A 100 -0.20 -30.54 8.55
C GLN A 100 -0.24 -31.49 7.34
N SER A 101 -1.05 -32.55 7.41
CA SER A 101 -1.22 -33.49 6.30
C SER A 101 -1.82 -32.84 5.05
N SER A 102 -2.77 -31.91 5.22
CA SER A 102 -3.36 -31.15 4.11
C SER A 102 -2.34 -30.22 3.44
N ARG A 103 -1.49 -29.57 4.24
CA ARG A 103 -0.39 -28.73 3.73
C ARG A 103 0.61 -29.55 2.93
N GLU A 104 1.10 -30.65 3.46
CA GLU A 104 2.07 -31.52 2.78
C GLU A 104 1.52 -32.04 1.44
N THR A 105 0.24 -32.46 1.43
CA THR A 105 -0.45 -32.88 0.21
C THR A 105 -0.52 -31.75 -0.82
N SER A 106 -0.86 -30.54 -0.38
CA SER A 106 -0.93 -29.37 -1.26
C SER A 106 0.44 -28.92 -1.78
N PHE A 107 1.49 -29.00 -0.97
CA PHE A 107 2.88 -28.71 -1.38
C PHE A 107 3.35 -29.71 -2.44
N TYR A 108 3.07 -31.00 -2.25
CA TYR A 108 3.39 -32.02 -3.24
C TYR A 108 2.62 -31.82 -4.55
N ALA A 109 1.35 -31.43 -4.48
CA ALA A 109 0.53 -31.08 -5.65
C ALA A 109 0.96 -29.77 -6.35
N ALA A 110 1.55 -28.82 -5.63
CA ALA A 110 2.06 -27.57 -6.19
C ALA A 110 3.46 -27.74 -6.82
N ALA A 111 4.35 -28.47 -6.16
CA ALA A 111 5.69 -28.77 -6.66
C ALA A 111 5.67 -29.69 -7.89
N SER A 112 4.70 -30.60 -7.98
CA SER A 112 4.49 -31.42 -9.19
C SER A 112 3.98 -30.62 -10.40
N LYS A 113 3.49 -29.39 -10.22
CA LYS A 113 3.07 -28.51 -11.33
C LYS A 113 4.21 -27.65 -11.91
N THR A 114 5.37 -27.58 -11.26
CA THR A 114 6.52 -26.80 -11.75
C THR A 114 7.50 -27.62 -12.61
N GLY A 115 7.19 -28.88 -12.89
CA GLY A 115 7.91 -29.74 -13.85
C GLY A 115 7.16 -29.86 -15.17
N GLY A 116 7.42 -28.95 -16.11
CA GLY A 116 7.00 -29.06 -17.52
C GLY A 116 5.73 -28.28 -17.88
N SER A 117 5.87 -26.98 -18.15
CA SER A 117 4.78 -26.18 -18.73
C SER A 117 5.11 -25.73 -20.15
N SER A 118 4.92 -26.64 -21.10
CA SER A 118 4.70 -26.35 -22.53
C SER A 118 3.28 -25.79 -22.74
N ARG A 119 2.93 -24.68 -22.08
CA ARG A 119 1.62 -24.03 -22.24
C ARG A 119 1.81 -22.56 -22.55
N LEU A 120 1.39 -22.20 -23.75
CA LEU A 120 1.35 -20.87 -24.37
C LEU A 120 0.44 -19.91 -23.57
N GLY A 121 0.89 -19.47 -22.38
CA GLY A 121 0.07 -18.65 -21.49
C GLY A 121 0.81 -17.76 -20.50
N LEU A 122 2.14 -17.79 -20.46
CA LEU A 122 2.96 -16.91 -19.61
C LEU A 122 4.11 -16.29 -20.40
N HIS A 123 3.79 -15.69 -21.55
CA HIS A 123 4.74 -14.88 -22.32
C HIS A 123 4.10 -13.53 -22.66
N LEU A 124 3.63 -12.80 -21.65
CA LEU A 124 3.16 -11.44 -21.88
C LEU A 124 3.29 -10.56 -20.64
N ILE A 125 4.52 -10.29 -20.19
CA ILE A 125 4.77 -9.07 -19.41
C ILE A 125 6.18 -8.47 -19.50
N ASP A 126 7.12 -9.00 -20.30
CA ASP A 126 8.45 -8.38 -20.45
C ASP A 126 8.65 -7.59 -21.77
N GLN A 127 7.64 -6.83 -22.21
CA GLN A 127 7.83 -5.82 -23.27
C GLN A 127 7.62 -4.38 -22.81
N TYR A 128 6.94 -4.14 -21.69
CA TYR A 128 6.74 -2.78 -21.17
C TYR A 128 7.91 -2.24 -20.35
N ALA A 129 8.79 -3.11 -19.84
CA ALA A 129 9.94 -2.68 -19.04
C ALA A 129 11.13 -2.16 -19.88
N ARG A 130 11.13 -2.39 -21.20
CA ARG A 130 12.25 -2.01 -22.10
C ARG A 130 11.93 -0.85 -23.05
N GLY A 131 10.73 -0.27 -22.95
CA GLY A 131 10.33 0.90 -23.74
C GLY A 131 10.78 2.19 -23.08
N SER A 132 11.56 3.00 -23.79
CA SER A 132 11.89 4.37 -23.38
C SER A 132 10.61 5.16 -23.10
N PRO A 133 10.49 5.84 -21.94
CA PRO A 133 9.28 6.59 -21.63
C PRO A 133 8.95 7.65 -22.69
N ALA A 134 7.67 7.78 -23.04
CA ALA A 134 7.17 8.70 -24.06
C ALA A 134 7.45 10.20 -23.77
N TRP A 135 7.87 10.55 -22.54
CA TRP A 135 8.29 11.91 -22.19
C TRP A 135 9.65 12.33 -22.78
N THR A 136 10.39 11.40 -23.40
CA THR A 136 11.65 11.72 -24.09
C THR A 136 11.45 12.55 -25.36
N TYR A 137 10.28 12.47 -26.01
CA TYR A 137 9.99 13.22 -27.24
C TYR A 137 9.68 14.71 -27.01
N TRP A 138 9.30 15.10 -25.79
CA TRP A 138 9.00 16.50 -25.45
C TRP A 138 10.25 17.37 -25.23
N ARG A 139 11.45 16.78 -25.17
CA ARG A 139 12.71 17.52 -25.00
C ARG A 139 13.27 18.10 -26.31
N ARG A 140 12.69 17.76 -27.46
CA ARG A 140 13.19 18.18 -28.79
C ARG A 140 12.15 18.96 -29.60
N GLY A 141 11.47 19.90 -28.95
CA GLY A 141 10.58 20.86 -29.61
C GLY A 141 10.93 22.29 -29.25
N SER A 142 11.66 22.96 -30.16
CA SER A 142 11.78 24.43 -30.35
C SER A 142 12.27 25.28 -29.18
N PHE A 143 13.48 25.86 -29.31
CA PHE A 143 13.73 27.32 -29.37
C PHE A 143 15.23 27.52 -29.67
N GLN A 144 15.55 27.75 -30.95
CA GLN A 144 16.87 28.22 -31.38
C GLN A 144 16.96 29.70 -31.01
N PHE A 145 17.48 30.02 -29.83
CA PHE A 145 18.04 31.35 -29.61
C PHE A 145 19.33 31.42 -30.42
N ALA A 146 19.36 32.33 -31.40
CA ALA A 146 20.57 32.67 -32.14
C ALA A 146 21.64 33.14 -31.17
N ALA A 147 22.68 32.32 -30.99
CA ALA A 147 23.88 32.70 -30.26
C ALA A 147 24.71 33.64 -31.16
N THR A 148 24.82 34.90 -30.76
CA THR A 148 25.83 35.83 -31.29
C THR A 148 27.22 35.29 -30.98
N PRO A 149 28.17 35.21 -31.92
CA PRO A 149 29.53 34.83 -31.61
C PRO A 149 30.22 35.95 -30.82
N ALA A 150 30.72 35.60 -29.63
CA ALA A 150 31.53 36.47 -28.80
C ALA A 150 32.92 36.67 -29.45
N THR A 151 33.22 37.92 -29.82
CA THR A 151 34.54 38.36 -30.26
C THR A 151 35.53 38.27 -29.08
N MET A 152 36.53 37.40 -29.18
CA MET A 152 37.70 37.42 -28.31
C MET A 152 38.49 38.72 -28.54
N ALA A 153 38.43 39.65 -27.59
CA ALA A 153 39.40 40.73 -27.48
C ALA A 153 40.41 40.35 -26.41
N SER A 154 41.60 39.95 -26.88
CA SER A 154 42.80 39.76 -26.08
C SER A 154 43.28 41.12 -25.59
N ILE A 155 43.40 41.34 -24.28
CA ILE A 155 44.08 42.50 -23.70
C ILE A 155 45.24 41.98 -22.86
N HIS A 156 46.43 42.36 -23.33
CA HIS A 156 47.73 42.17 -22.72
C HIS A 156 47.84 43.04 -21.45
N ARG A 157 48.44 42.42 -20.43
CA ARG A 157 49.29 42.95 -19.33
C ARG A 157 49.22 44.44 -18.98
#